data_AF-A0A661G2C9-F1
#
_entry.id   AF-A0A661G2C9-F1
#
_cell.length_a   1.000
_cell.length_b   1.000
_cell.length_c   1.000
_cell.angle_alpha   90.00
_cell.angle_beta   90.00
_cell.angle_gamma   90.00
#
_symmetry.space_group_name_H-M   'P 1'
#
loop_
_entity.id
_entity.type
_entity.pdbx_description
1 polymer ?
#
loop_
_entity_poly.entity_id
_entity_poly.type
_entity_poly.pdbx_seq_one_letter_code
_entity_poly.pdbx_strand_id
1 'polypeptide(L)'
;AWRRIHAMLGTEFNFDFWTDCKPRRSTYPSCRAVIAAGLQNHADEMIRAIQHAYYLCAMNPSDSETLVTLAEELHLDKQRFVQDLKSTETEAEFQRQLDFTRRSPTNGFPSLAIELDGQLVPVIQDYKSHTITLEHIAMLASEFEASELS
;
A
#
# COMPACT_ATOMS: atom_id res chain seq x y z
N ALA A 1 -8.31 -15.99 -3.88
CA ALA A 1 -8.08 -14.59 -4.31
C ALA A 1 -7.12 -14.52 -5.50
N TRP A 2 -5.86 -14.96 -5.38
CA TRP A 2 -4.83 -14.80 -6.43
C TRP A 2 -5.22 -15.38 -7.80
N ARG A 3 -5.74 -16.62 -7.84
CA ARG A 3 -6.22 -17.24 -9.11
C ARG A 3 -7.27 -16.39 -9.84
N ARG A 4 -8.15 -15.70 -9.09
CA ARG A 4 -9.17 -14.80 -9.68
C ARG A 4 -8.54 -13.54 -10.25
N ILE A 5 -7.56 -12.96 -9.56
CA ILE A 5 -6.81 -11.78 -10.03
C ILE A 5 -6.05 -12.13 -11.30
N HIS A 6 -5.32 -13.25 -11.31
CA HIS A 6 -4.64 -13.75 -12.50
C HIS A 6 -5.59 -13.92 -13.68
N ALA A 7 -6.74 -14.58 -13.49
CA ALA A 7 -7.72 -14.77 -14.56
C ALA A 7 -8.32 -13.45 -15.09
N MET A 8 -8.40 -12.42 -14.25
CA MET A 8 -9.02 -11.14 -14.62
C MET A 8 -8.04 -10.15 -15.25
N LEU A 9 -6.79 -10.13 -14.77
CA LEU A 9 -5.79 -9.09 -15.08
C LEU A 9 -4.49 -9.64 -15.69
N GLY A 10 -4.30 -10.96 -15.71
CA GLY A 10 -3.06 -11.58 -16.18
C GLY A 10 -1.89 -11.48 -15.20
N THR A 11 -2.08 -10.93 -13.99
CA THR A 11 -1.04 -10.79 -12.98
C THR A 11 -0.42 -12.15 -12.61
N GLU A 12 0.89 -12.24 -12.62
CA GLU A 12 1.61 -13.45 -12.26
C GLU A 12 1.66 -13.65 -10.74
N PHE A 13 1.63 -14.91 -10.31
CA PHE A 13 1.75 -15.29 -8.91
C PHE A 13 2.53 -16.60 -8.81
N ASN A 14 3.46 -16.67 -7.86
CA ASN A 14 4.09 -17.89 -7.40
C ASN A 14 3.25 -18.50 -6.27
N PHE A 15 2.59 -19.63 -6.56
CA PHE A 15 1.71 -20.30 -5.61
C PHE A 15 2.47 -21.12 -4.55
N ASP A 16 3.79 -21.29 -4.68
CA ASP A 16 4.62 -21.99 -3.70
C ASP A 16 4.62 -21.26 -2.34
N PHE A 17 4.25 -19.97 -2.30
CA PHE A 17 4.01 -19.25 -1.05
C PHE A 17 3.11 -20.03 -0.06
N TRP A 18 2.08 -20.73 -0.56
CA TRP A 18 1.14 -21.44 0.30
C TRP A 18 1.69 -22.76 0.86
N THR A 19 2.74 -23.31 0.26
CA THR A 19 3.42 -24.52 0.72
C THR A 19 4.68 -24.22 1.52
N ASP A 20 5.42 -23.18 1.12
CA ASP A 20 6.78 -22.91 1.58
C ASP A 20 6.83 -21.88 2.71
N CYS A 21 5.79 -21.04 2.82
CA CYS A 21 5.65 -20.09 3.91
C CYS A 21 4.58 -20.50 4.92
N LYS A 22 4.62 -19.86 6.10
CA LYS A 22 3.55 -19.91 7.09
C LYS A 22 2.74 -18.60 7.05
N PRO A 23 1.59 -18.55 6.34
CA PRO A 23 0.84 -17.31 6.19
C PRO A 23 0.41 -16.74 7.54
N ARG A 24 0.64 -15.44 7.74
CA ARG A 24 0.15 -14.70 8.90
C ARG A 24 -0.99 -13.79 8.49
N ARG A 25 -1.92 -13.54 9.41
CA ARG A 25 -3.08 -12.67 9.16
C ARG A 25 -2.79 -11.17 9.34
N SER A 26 -1.55 -10.78 9.61
CA SER A 26 -1.21 -9.38 9.88
C SER A 26 -0.33 -8.82 8.77
N THR A 27 -0.79 -7.74 8.14
CA THR A 27 -0.01 -6.94 7.17
C THR A 27 0.73 -5.78 7.83
N TYR A 28 0.57 -5.60 9.16
CA TYR A 28 1.15 -4.47 9.89
C TYR A 28 2.69 -4.43 9.81
N PRO A 29 3.43 -5.56 9.89
CA PRO A 29 4.89 -5.52 9.71
C PRO A 29 5.29 -4.92 8.36
N SER A 30 4.59 -5.26 7.29
CA SER A 30 4.84 -4.75 5.95
C SER A 30 4.54 -3.24 5.86
N CYS A 31 3.43 -2.77 6.44
CA CYS A 31 3.11 -1.34 6.50
C CYS A 31 4.19 -0.55 7.26
N ARG A 32 4.68 -1.06 8.38
CA ARG A 32 5.76 -0.44 9.15
C ARG A 32 7.08 -0.42 8.38
N ALA A 33 7.39 -1.47 7.62
CA ALA A 33 8.59 -1.49 6.78
C ALA A 33 8.55 -0.42 5.69
N VAL A 34 7.39 -0.16 5.09
CA VAL A 34 7.22 0.95 4.13
C VAL A 34 7.47 2.30 4.80
N ILE A 35 6.94 2.51 6.01
CA ILE A 35 7.19 3.74 6.79
C ILE A 35 8.69 3.90 7.10
N ALA A 36 9.33 2.84 7.64
CA ALA A 36 10.75 2.86 7.97
C ALA A 36 11.65 3.09 6.74
N ALA A 37 11.32 2.50 5.59
CA ALA A 37 12.00 2.76 4.33
C ALA A 37 11.75 4.21 3.83
N GLY A 38 10.56 4.75 4.08
CA GLY A 38 10.20 6.14 3.81
C GLY A 38 11.06 7.15 4.55
N LEU A 39 11.52 6.85 5.77
CA LEU A 39 12.48 7.69 6.50
C LEU A 39 13.87 7.77 5.81
N GLN A 40 14.09 6.91 4.82
CA GLN A 40 15.27 6.90 3.94
C GLN A 40 14.89 7.25 2.49
N ASN A 41 13.69 7.78 2.23
CA ASN A 41 13.15 8.11 0.90
C ASN A 41 12.96 6.91 -0.06
N HIS A 42 12.67 5.72 0.48
CA HIS A 42 12.50 4.48 -0.30
C HIS A 42 11.13 3.80 -0.07
N ALA A 43 10.09 4.58 0.27
CA ALA A 43 8.76 4.02 0.57
C ALA A 43 8.17 3.26 -0.63
N ASP A 44 8.20 3.87 -1.83
CA ASP A 44 7.61 3.28 -3.04
C ASP A 44 8.39 2.06 -3.52
N GLU A 45 9.72 2.11 -3.42
CA GLU A 45 10.62 0.99 -3.69
C GLU A 45 10.32 -0.18 -2.75
N MET A 46 10.12 0.09 -1.46
CA MET A 46 9.78 -0.93 -0.47
C MET A 46 8.40 -1.54 -0.72
N ILE A 47 7.41 -0.75 -1.15
CA ILE A 47 6.10 -1.27 -1.57
C ILE A 47 6.28 -2.28 -2.72
N ARG A 48 7.03 -1.91 -3.76
CA ARG A 48 7.27 -2.78 -4.92
C ARG A 48 8.05 -4.03 -4.53
N ALA A 49 9.08 -3.90 -3.71
CA ALA A 49 9.89 -5.02 -3.23
C ALA A 49 9.06 -6.01 -2.41
N ILE A 50 8.23 -5.52 -1.48
CA ILE A 50 7.32 -6.35 -0.68
C ILE A 50 6.33 -7.10 -1.56
N GLN A 51 5.72 -6.42 -2.54
CA GLN A 51 4.79 -7.04 -3.49
C GLN A 51 5.48 -8.14 -4.31
N HIS A 52 6.67 -7.86 -4.84
CA HIS A 52 7.46 -8.83 -5.59
C HIS A 52 7.83 -10.05 -4.73
N ALA A 53 8.37 -9.81 -3.54
CA ALA A 53 8.75 -10.85 -2.59
C ALA A 53 7.57 -11.76 -2.23
N TYR A 54 6.42 -11.16 -1.94
CA TYR A 54 5.22 -11.89 -1.55
C TYR A 54 4.59 -12.65 -2.72
N TYR A 55 4.35 -11.97 -3.85
CA TYR A 55 3.59 -12.54 -4.95
C TYR A 55 4.41 -13.42 -5.87
N LEU A 56 5.72 -13.23 -5.97
CA LEU A 56 6.56 -13.90 -6.99
C LEU A 56 7.71 -14.73 -6.38
N CYS A 57 8.24 -14.35 -5.22
CA CYS A 57 9.39 -15.04 -4.63
C CYS A 57 9.03 -16.01 -3.50
N ALA A 58 7.75 -16.19 -3.18
CA ALA A 58 7.30 -17.02 -2.06
C ALA A 58 7.97 -16.64 -0.72
N MET A 59 8.18 -15.34 -0.49
CA MET A 59 8.72 -14.80 0.77
C MET A 59 7.61 -14.16 1.60
N ASN A 60 7.65 -14.33 2.92
CA ASN A 60 6.59 -13.85 3.81
C ASN A 60 6.83 -12.40 4.27
N PRO A 61 6.05 -11.42 3.80
CA PRO A 61 6.28 -10.02 4.15
C PRO A 61 5.86 -9.68 5.60
N SER A 62 5.35 -10.66 6.35
CA SER A 62 5.08 -10.52 7.79
C SER A 62 6.29 -10.86 8.66
N ASP A 63 7.32 -11.49 8.10
CA ASP A 63 8.51 -11.88 8.83
C ASP A 63 9.57 -10.78 8.71
N SER A 64 10.16 -10.37 9.84
CA SER A 64 11.10 -9.24 9.87
C SER A 64 12.37 -9.52 9.07
N GLU A 65 12.78 -10.78 8.99
CA GLU A 65 13.95 -11.20 8.21
C GLU A 65 13.75 -10.88 6.73
N THR A 66 12.60 -11.24 6.15
CA THR A 66 12.23 -10.87 4.78
C THR A 66 12.30 -9.36 4.58
N LEU A 67 11.72 -8.57 5.48
CA LEU A 67 11.69 -7.10 5.36
C LEU A 67 13.11 -6.48 5.43
N VAL A 68 13.98 -7.05 6.26
CA VAL A 68 15.39 -6.61 6.36
C VAL A 68 16.18 -6.99 5.11
N THR A 69 15.97 -8.19 4.56
CA THR A 69 16.58 -8.61 3.28
C THR A 69 16.19 -7.65 2.16
N LEU A 70 14.90 -7.28 2.06
CA LEU A 70 14.44 -6.33 1.03
C LEU A 70 15.06 -4.94 1.22
N ALA A 71 15.25 -4.48 2.46
CA ALA A 71 15.93 -3.22 2.72
C ALA A 71 17.41 -3.25 2.26
N GLU A 72 18.10 -4.37 2.45
CA GLU A 72 19.47 -4.56 1.97
C GLU A 72 19.55 -4.58 0.44
N GLU A 73 18.62 -5.27 -0.23
CA GLU A 73 18.52 -5.31 -1.70
C GLU A 73 18.25 -3.94 -2.30
N LEU A 74 17.52 -3.09 -1.58
CA LEU A 74 17.26 -1.70 -1.94
C LEU A 74 18.40 -0.73 -1.53
N HIS A 75 19.51 -1.25 -0.98
CA HIS A 75 20.67 -0.47 -0.54
C HIS A 75 20.39 0.56 0.58
N LEU A 76 19.41 0.29 1.43
CA LEU A 76 19.15 1.10 2.63
C LEU A 76 20.24 0.87 3.68
N ASP A 77 20.40 1.82 4.61
CA ASP A 77 21.14 1.55 5.84
C ASP A 77 20.36 0.51 6.66
N LYS A 78 20.90 -0.72 6.67
CA LYS A 78 20.32 -1.86 7.37
C LYS A 78 20.17 -1.60 8.88
N GLN A 79 21.18 -1.03 9.52
CA GLN A 79 21.16 -0.83 10.97
C GLN A 79 20.09 0.18 11.34
N ARG A 80 20.05 1.29 10.60
CA ARG A 80 19.00 2.30 10.73
C ARG A 80 17.62 1.70 10.45
N PHE A 81 17.44 0.95 9.36
CA PHE A 81 16.15 0.33 9.02
C PHE A 81 15.65 -0.61 10.13
N VAL A 82 16.52 -1.45 10.69
CA VAL A 82 16.16 -2.37 11.79
C VAL A 82 15.73 -1.62 13.05
N GLN A 83 16.39 -0.49 13.35
CA GLN A 83 16.02 0.37 14.47
C GLN A 83 14.67 1.06 14.20
N ASP A 84 14.53 1.68 13.04
CA ASP A 84 13.34 2.43 12.62
C ASP A 84 12.10 1.53 12.58
N LEU A 85 12.22 0.29 12.07
CA LEU A 85 11.13 -0.68 12.01
C LEU A 85 10.45 -0.93 13.37
N LYS A 86 11.22 -0.82 14.46
CA LYS A 86 10.78 -1.03 15.85
C LYS A 86 10.61 0.28 16.64
N SER A 87 10.86 1.42 16.01
CA SER A 87 10.84 2.72 16.66
C SER A 87 9.43 3.14 17.07
N THR A 88 9.36 4.01 18.08
CA THR A 88 8.13 4.69 18.48
C THR A 88 7.65 5.68 17.43
N GLU A 89 8.56 6.26 16.64
CA GLU A 89 8.23 7.15 15.53
C GLU A 89 7.46 6.41 14.44
N THR A 90 7.96 5.23 14.02
CA THR A 90 7.25 4.39 13.05
C THR A 90 5.93 3.87 13.60
N GLU A 91 5.83 3.56 14.90
CA GLU A 91 4.55 3.22 15.53
C GLU A 91 3.55 4.39 15.49
N ALA A 92 3.99 5.59 15.85
CA ALA A 92 3.13 6.78 15.86
C ALA A 92 2.60 7.09 14.45
N GLU A 93 3.48 7.05 13.44
CA GLU A 93 3.10 7.26 12.05
C GLU A 93 2.17 6.16 11.53
N PHE A 94 2.42 4.91 11.91
CA PHE A 94 1.54 3.79 11.58
C PHE A 94 0.14 3.97 12.16
N GLN A 95 0.02 4.35 13.43
CA GLN A 95 -1.29 4.62 14.05
C GLN A 95 -2.00 5.80 13.40
N ARG A 96 -1.26 6.87 13.06
CA ARG A 96 -1.82 8.03 12.34
C ARG A 96 -2.44 7.63 11.00
N GLN A 97 -1.73 6.83 10.20
CA GLN A 97 -2.24 6.34 8.91
C GLN A 97 -3.41 5.37 9.08
N LEU A 98 -3.36 4.49 10.08
CA LEU A 98 -4.44 3.55 10.39
C LEU A 98 -5.72 4.29 10.80
N ASP A 99 -5.59 5.32 11.63
CA ASP A 99 -6.71 6.18 12.04
C ASP A 99 -7.27 6.98 10.87
N PHE A 100 -6.42 7.44 9.95
CA PHE A 100 -6.86 8.06 8.70
C PHE A 100 -7.69 7.08 7.85
N THR A 101 -7.23 5.84 7.66
CA THR A 101 -8.00 4.81 6.93
C THR A 101 -9.36 4.55 7.58
N ARG A 102 -9.46 4.53 8.91
CA ARG A 102 -10.74 4.32 9.63
C ARG A 102 -11.74 5.44 9.42
N ARG A 103 -11.27 6.66 9.12
CA ARG A 103 -12.11 7.84 8.84
C ARG A 103 -12.42 7.98 7.35
N SER A 104 -11.72 7.25 6.49
CA SER A 104 -11.95 7.28 5.05
C SER A 104 -13.35 6.74 4.72
N PRO A 105 -14.07 7.34 3.75
CA PRO A 105 -15.35 6.84 3.28
C PRO A 105 -15.25 5.54 2.48
N THR A 106 -14.05 4.99 2.29
CA THR A 106 -13.77 3.84 1.43
C THR A 106 -13.81 2.51 2.19
N ASN A 107 -14.53 1.53 1.64
CA ASN A 107 -14.63 0.18 2.21
C ASN A 107 -13.77 -0.82 1.43
N GLY A 108 -12.48 -0.91 1.77
CA GLY A 108 -11.55 -1.89 1.23
C GLY A 108 -10.36 -1.28 0.50
N PHE A 109 -9.51 -2.15 -0.06
CA PHE A 109 -8.29 -1.76 -0.77
C PHE A 109 -8.18 -2.45 -2.13
N PRO A 110 -7.51 -1.82 -3.11
CA PRO A 110 -7.12 -0.40 -3.14
C PRO A 110 -8.33 0.56 -3.18
N SER A 111 -8.14 1.75 -2.61
CA SER A 111 -9.14 2.82 -2.58
C SER A 111 -8.50 4.16 -2.90
N LEU A 112 -9.19 4.99 -3.67
CA LEU A 112 -8.84 6.38 -3.93
C LEU A 112 -9.94 7.29 -3.40
N ALA A 113 -9.55 8.42 -2.83
CA ALA A 113 -10.43 9.49 -2.42
C ALA A 113 -9.76 10.83 -2.71
N ILE A 114 -10.55 11.86 -2.99
CA ILE A 114 -10.10 13.24 -3.16
C ILE A 114 -10.62 14.05 -1.98
N GLU A 115 -9.79 14.97 -1.47
CA GLU A 115 -10.21 15.93 -0.45
C GLU A 115 -10.68 17.22 -1.13
N LEU A 116 -11.94 17.59 -0.91
CA LEU A 116 -12.59 18.80 -1.42
C LEU A 116 -13.26 19.51 -0.24
N ASP A 117 -12.86 20.75 0.05
CA ASP A 117 -13.29 21.54 1.23
C ASP A 117 -13.27 20.75 2.55
N GLY A 118 -12.17 20.04 2.81
CA GLY A 118 -11.99 19.23 4.02
C GLY A 118 -12.84 17.96 4.08
N GLN A 119 -13.61 17.65 3.03
CA GLN A 119 -14.38 16.41 2.90
C GLN A 119 -13.68 15.42 1.97
N LEU A 120 -13.56 14.17 2.42
CA LEU A 120 -13.08 13.08 1.57
C LEU A 120 -14.23 12.53 0.74
N VAL A 121 -14.07 12.56 -0.58
CA VAL A 121 -15.02 12.02 -1.55
C VAL A 121 -14.40 10.79 -2.23
N PRO A 122 -15.05 9.61 -2.20
CA PRO A 122 -14.53 8.41 -2.87
C PRO A 122 -14.36 8.60 -4.37
N VAL A 123 -13.28 8.06 -4.94
CA VAL A 123 -13.04 8.03 -6.38
C VAL A 123 -13.20 6.61 -6.90
N ILE A 124 -14.03 6.45 -7.93
CA ILE A 124 -14.23 5.18 -8.63
C ILE A 124 -12.92 4.74 -9.29
N GLN A 125 -12.62 3.45 -9.17
CA GLN A 125 -11.47 2.80 -9.77
C GLN A 125 -11.92 1.70 -10.72
N ASP A 126 -11.19 1.59 -11.83
CA ASP A 126 -11.26 0.44 -12.71
C ASP A 126 -9.85 -0.14 -12.89
N TYR A 127 -9.72 -1.46 -12.68
CA TYR A 127 -8.42 -2.14 -12.71
C TYR A 127 -7.89 -2.36 -14.13
N LYS A 128 -8.68 -2.10 -15.17
CA LYS A 128 -8.33 -2.30 -16.58
C LYS A 128 -8.13 -0.98 -17.32
N SER A 129 -8.74 0.10 -16.86
CA SER A 129 -8.70 1.41 -17.53
C SER A 129 -8.59 2.55 -16.52
N HIS A 130 -7.44 3.21 -16.51
CA HIS A 130 -7.24 4.42 -15.71
C HIS A 130 -8.14 5.58 -16.16
N THR A 131 -8.68 5.55 -17.38
CA THR A 131 -9.50 6.63 -17.94
C THR A 131 -10.77 6.86 -17.14
N ILE A 132 -11.42 5.78 -16.67
CA ILE A 132 -12.64 5.88 -15.83
C ILE A 132 -12.35 6.65 -14.55
N THR A 133 -11.19 6.40 -13.94
CA THR A 133 -10.77 7.11 -12.72
C THR A 133 -10.47 8.58 -13.00
N LEU A 134 -9.79 8.89 -14.10
CA LEU A 134 -9.48 10.28 -14.48
C LEU A 134 -10.75 11.08 -14.80
N GLU A 135 -11.70 10.50 -15.54
CA GLU A 135 -12.98 11.12 -15.86
C GLU A 135 -13.79 11.42 -14.58
N HIS A 136 -13.80 10.50 -13.63
CA HIS A 136 -14.49 10.71 -12.36
C HIS A 136 -13.83 11.79 -11.50
N ILE A 137 -12.50 11.86 -11.46
CA ILE A 137 -11.78 12.95 -10.78
C ILE A 137 -12.12 14.30 -11.41
N ALA A 138 -12.11 14.40 -12.75
CA ALA A 138 -12.43 15.62 -13.46
C ALA A 138 -13.87 16.09 -13.22
N MET A 139 -14.82 15.15 -13.17
CA MET A 139 -16.22 15.42 -12.81
C MET A 139 -16.31 16.01 -11.40
N LEU A 140 -15.73 15.35 -10.40
CA LEU A 140 -15.79 15.81 -9.00
C LEU A 140 -15.17 17.20 -8.82
N ALA A 141 -14.04 17.47 -9.47
CA ALA A 141 -13.41 18.79 -9.44
C ALA A 141 -14.31 19.87 -10.07
N SER A 142 -14.95 19.56 -11.20
CA SER A 142 -15.84 20.51 -11.89
C SER A 142 -17.12 20.81 -11.10
N GLU A 143 -17.71 19.79 -10.45
CA GLU A 143 -18.89 19.96 -9.59
C GLU A 143 -18.58 20.85 -8.39
N PHE A 144 -17.40 20.66 -7.79
CA PHE A 144 -16.92 21.47 -6.68
C PHE A 144 -16.72 22.94 -7.08
N GLU A 145 -16.06 23.20 -8.21
CA GLU A 145 -15.88 24.56 -8.74
C GLU A 145 -17.23 25.25 -9.03
N ALA A 146 -18.21 24.51 -9.55
CA ALA A 146 -19.55 25.04 -9.81
C ALA A 146 -20.32 25.38 -8.52
N SER A 147 -20.15 24.61 -7.44
CA SER A 147 -20.79 24.90 -6.15
C SER A 147 -20.19 26.09 -5.40
N GLU A 148 -18.90 26.38 -5.59
CA GLU A 148 -18.24 27.55 -4.99
C GLU A 148 -18.67 28.88 -5.66
N LEU A 149 -19.16 28.81 -6.90
CA LEU A 149 -19.60 29.97 -7.68
C LEU A 149 -21.09 30.30 -7.54
N SER A 150 -21.87 29.48 -6.83
CA SER A 150 -23.33 29.61 -6.64
C SER A 150 -23.70 30.11 -5.25
#